data_AF-A0A5E4IAF3-F1
#
_entry.id   AF-A0A5E4IAF3-F1
#
_cell.length_a   1.000
_cell.length_b   1.000
_cell.length_c   1.000
_cell.angle_alpha   90.00
_cell.angle_beta   90.00
_cell.angle_gamma   90.00
#
_symmetry.space_group_name_H-M   'P 1'
#
loop_
_entity.id
_entity.type
_entity.pdbx_description
1 polymer ?
#
loop_
_entity_poly.entity_id
_entity_poly.type
_entity_poly.pdbx_seq_one_letter_code
_entity_poly.pdbx_strand_id
1 'polypeptide(L)' 'MGICPYCKQHITLDDVKIEKKGKGIISQNRMYVCPFCESILGFSDAMR' A
#
# COMPACT_ATOMS: atom_id res chain seq x y z
N MET A 1 1.69 12.18 -7.63
CA MET A 1 2.39 11.10 -8.37
C MET A 1 3.70 10.83 -7.64
N GLY A 2 4.02 9.57 -7.36
CA GLY A 2 5.26 9.15 -6.70
C GLY A 2 6.08 8.25 -7.61
N ILE A 3 7.34 8.02 -7.26
CA ILE A 3 8.19 7.04 -7.94
C ILE A 3 8.42 5.88 -6.98
N CYS A 4 8.21 4.65 -7.45
CA CYS A 4 8.51 3.47 -6.66
C CYS A 4 10.04 3.38 -6.43
N PRO A 5 10.53 3.31 -5.17
CA PRO A 5 11.97 3.24 -4.91
C PRO A 5 12.62 1.93 -5.38
N TYR A 6 11.83 0.89 -5.60
CA TYR A 6 12.32 -0.45 -5.98
C TYR A 6 12.45 -0.60 -7.50
N CYS A 7 11.37 -0.39 -8.25
CA CYS A 7 11.36 -0.56 -9.71
C CYS A 7 11.50 0.74 -10.50
N LYS A 8 11.56 1.89 -9.82
CA LYS A 8 11.66 3.24 -10.42
C LYS A 8 10.52 3.60 -11.38
N GLN A 9 9.43 2.84 -11.37
CA GLN A 9 8.23 3.16 -12.13
C GLN A 9 7.46 4.31 -11.48
N HIS A 10 6.78 5.10 -12.31
CA HIS A 10 5.88 6.13 -11.85
C HIS A 10 4.59 5.47 -11.35
N ILE A 11 4.19 5.81 -10.13
CA ILE A 11 3.00 5.29 -9.47
C ILE A 11 2.11 6.46 -9.04
N THR A 12 0.80 6.27 -9.14
CA THR A 12 -0.19 7.19 -8.57
C THR A 12 -0.85 6.55 -7.36
N LEU A 13 -1.47 7.34 -6.49
CA LEU A 13 -2.21 6.80 -5.35
C LEU A 13 -3.40 5.93 -5.81
N ASP A 14 -3.95 6.23 -6.97
CA ASP A 14 -5.05 5.48 -7.59
C ASP A 14 -4.60 4.10 -8.12
N ASP A 15 -3.34 3.99 -8.56
CA ASP A 15 -2.78 2.73 -9.10
C ASP A 15 -2.21 1.79 -8.02
N VAL A 16 -2.01 2.29 -6.80
CA VAL A 16 -1.38 1.52 -5.73
C VAL A 16 -2.34 0.44 -5.22
N LYS A 17 -1.89 -0.81 -5.19
CA LYS A 17 -2.67 -1.92 -4.62
C LYS A 17 -2.76 -1.73 -3.11
N ILE A 18 -3.99 -1.72 -2.57
CA ILE A 18 -4.22 -1.60 -1.13
C ILE A 18 -4.70 -2.94 -0.59
N GLU A 19 -3.84 -3.62 0.15
CA GLU A 19 -4.22 -4.85 0.86
C GLU A 19 -4.64 -4.52 2.30
N LYS A 20 -5.77 -5.05 2.73
CA LYS A 20 -6.23 -4.91 4.12
C LYS A 20 -5.85 -6.18 4.88
N LYS A 21 -4.97 -6.07 5.87
CA LYS A 21 -4.73 -7.16 6.83
C LYS A 21 -5.38 -6.81 8.17
N GLY A 22 -6.31 -7.66 8.58
CA GLY A 22 -7.03 -7.55 9.85
C GLY A 22 -8.13 -8.61 9.98
N LYS A 23 -8.17 -9.33 11.10
CA LYS A 23 -9.27 -10.23 11.49
C LYS A 23 -10.12 -9.49 12.53
N GLY A 24 -11.27 -8.97 12.12
CA GLY A 24 -12.25 -8.34 13.02
C GLY A 24 -12.13 -6.81 13.17
N ILE A 25 -12.77 -6.29 14.22
CA ILE A 25 -13.08 -4.86 14.46
C ILE A 25 -11.85 -4.04 14.91
N ILE A 26 -10.76 -4.69 15.32
CA ILE A 26 -9.76 -4.07 16.20
C ILE A 26 -8.52 -3.51 15.47
N SER A 27 -8.18 -4.00 14.28
CA SER A 27 -7.07 -3.41 13.50
C SER A 27 -7.23 -3.67 12.00
N GLN A 28 -7.36 -2.61 11.22
CA GLN A 28 -7.36 -2.66 9.76
C GLN A 28 -6.09 -1.98 9.24
N ASN A 29 -5.00 -2.75 9.11
CA ASN A 29 -3.76 -2.22 8.55
C ASN A 29 -3.88 -2.27 7.03
N ARG A 30 -3.82 -1.09 6.41
CA ARG A 30 -3.78 -0.93 4.96
C ARG A 30 -2.31 -1.02 4.54
N MET A 31 -1.98 -1.98 3.70
CA MET A 31 -0.67 -2.15 3.10
C MET A 31 -0.73 -1.59 1.69
N TYR A 32 0.15 -0.64 1.38
CA TYR A 32 0.29 -0.08 0.05
C TYR A 32 1.36 -0.87 -0.70
N VAL A 33 0.99 -1.43 -1.85
CA VAL A 33 1.83 -2.31 -2.64
C VAL A 33 1.97 -1.76 -4.06
N CYS A 34 3.19 -1.73 -4.57
CA CYS A 34 3.46 -1.27 -5.93
C CYS A 34 2.79 -2.22 -6.94
N PRO A 35 2.02 -1.70 -7.92
CA PRO A 35 1.34 -2.55 -8.90
C PRO A 35 2.28 -3.24 -9.89
N PHE A 36 3.50 -2.71 -10.07
CA PHE A 36 4.46 -3.19 -11.08
C PHE A 36 5.44 -4.24 -10.57
N CYS A 37 5.90 -4.10 -9.32
CA CYS A 37 6.94 -4.95 -8.74
C CYS A 37 6.54 -5.61 -7.42
N GLU A 38 5.29 -5.42 -6.99
CA GLU A 38 4.70 -6.02 -5.79
C GLU A 38 5.44 -5.69 -4.48
N SER A 39 6.33 -4.69 -4.52
CA SER A 39 7.05 -4.25 -3.34
C SER A 39 6.16 -3.42 -2.43
N ILE A 40 6.30 -3.63 -1.12
CA ILE A 40 5.55 -2.89 -0.11
C ILE A 40 6.09 -1.46 -0.02
N LEU A 41 5.22 -0.49 -0.28
CA LEU A 41 5.52 0.93 -0.27
C LEU A 41 5.28 1.57 1.10
N GLY A 42 4.39 1.00 1.90
CA GLY A 42 4.13 1.48 3.25
C GLY A 42 2.88 0.86 3.88
N PHE A 43 2.66 1.22 5.14
CA PHE A 43 1.52 0.79 5.93
C PHE A 43 0.77 2.03 6.44
N SER A 44 -0.55 2.02 6.37
CA SER A 44 -1.42 2.96 7.08
C SER A 44 -2.23 2.18 8.09
N ASP A 45 -2.07 2.55 9.35
CA ASP A 45 -2.89 2.07 10.43
C ASP A 45 -4.12 2.97 10.52
N ALA A 46 -5.30 2.42 10.26
CA ALA A 46 -6.55 3.13 10.51
C ALA A 46 -6.99 2.86 11.95
N MET A 47 -6.24 3.38 12.93
CA MET A 47 -6.74 3.52 14.29
C MET A 47 -7.87 4.55 14.27
N ARG A 48 -9.08 4.11 14.64
CA ARG A 48 -10.26 4.96 14.78
C ARG A 48 -10.33 5.54 16.18
#